data_AF-A0A3M6U8Q3-F1
#
_entry.id   AF-A0A3M6U8Q3-F1
#
_cell.length_a   1.000
_cell.length_b   1.000
_cell.length_c   1.000
_cell.angle_alpha   90.00
_cell.angle_beta   90.00
_cell.angle_gamma   90.00
#
_symmetry.space_group_name_H-M   'P 1'
#
loop_
_entity.id
_entity.type
_entity.pdbx_description
1 polymer ?
#
loop_
_entity_poly.entity_id
_entity_poly.type
_entity_poly.pdbx_seq_one_letter_code
_entity_poly.pdbx_strand_id
1 'polypeptide(L)'
;MSLHKCNGRVPTKEELPPCYTGENWEDVTLQEFLNCSSNLAFNRQTRMLADLELVGCYNRSAMSRVPREEILLESAKRNLASMAYFALVEYQLESQYLFERTFGMKFRQQFVQMSKEETRAAEVVPSSKDLAHIQELNKLDSKLYSFAKELFFERLKYFKERDKEGISQV
;
A
#
# COMPACT_ATOMS: atom_id res chain seq x y z
N MET A 1 -12.61 2.67 -13.50
CA MET A 1 -12.84 2.56 -12.03
C MET A 1 -12.66 1.11 -11.62
N SER A 2 -12.14 0.82 -10.42
CA SER A 2 -11.98 -0.58 -9.96
C SER A 2 -13.34 -1.23 -9.71
N LEU A 3 -13.52 -2.49 -10.13
CA LEU A 3 -14.78 -3.22 -9.92
C LEU A 3 -14.92 -3.79 -8.52
N HIS A 4 -13.84 -3.80 -7.72
CA HIS A 4 -13.82 -4.40 -6.38
C HIS A 4 -14.29 -5.87 -6.37
N LYS A 5 -14.05 -6.61 -7.46
CA LYS A 5 -14.51 -7.98 -7.60
C LYS A 5 -13.79 -8.89 -6.59
N CYS A 6 -14.55 -9.66 -5.82
CA CYS A 6 -14.05 -10.65 -4.87
C CYS A 6 -15.01 -11.84 -4.86
N ASN A 7 -14.48 -13.07 -4.84
CA ASN A 7 -15.28 -14.30 -4.96
C ASN A 7 -16.31 -14.24 -6.11
N GLY A 8 -15.84 -13.84 -7.29
CA GLY A 8 -16.65 -13.84 -8.51
C GLY A 8 -17.67 -12.70 -8.66
N ARG A 9 -17.90 -11.84 -7.66
CA ARG A 9 -18.92 -10.77 -7.70
C ARG A 9 -18.41 -9.40 -7.24
N VAL A 10 -19.17 -8.36 -7.55
CA VAL A 10 -18.95 -6.99 -7.04
C VAL A 10 -19.66 -6.82 -5.68
N PRO A 11 -19.16 -5.96 -4.78
CA PRO A 11 -19.83 -5.67 -3.51
C PRO A 11 -21.13 -4.91 -3.74
N THR A 12 -22.09 -5.14 -2.85
CA THR A 12 -23.34 -4.37 -2.77
C THR A 12 -23.10 -2.98 -2.17
N LYS A 13 -24.10 -2.08 -2.27
CA LYS A 13 -24.03 -0.76 -1.63
C LYS A 13 -24.04 -0.85 -0.10
N GLU A 14 -24.60 -1.94 0.44
CA GLU A 14 -24.62 -2.22 1.87
C GLU A 14 -23.25 -2.70 2.36
N GLU A 15 -22.56 -3.54 1.57
CA GLU A 15 -21.19 -4.00 1.88
C GLU A 15 -20.15 -2.88 1.70
N LEU A 16 -20.37 -1.99 0.74
CA LEU A 16 -19.47 -0.89 0.43
C LEU A 16 -20.25 0.40 0.11
N PRO A 17 -20.76 1.12 1.13
CA PRO A 17 -21.53 2.33 0.92
C PRO A 17 -20.64 3.48 0.42
N PRO A 18 -21.13 4.33 -0.48
CA PRO A 18 -20.37 5.47 -0.99
C PRO A 18 -20.16 6.52 0.11
N CYS A 19 -19.04 7.25 0.05
CA CYS A 19 -18.77 8.36 0.96
C CYS A 19 -19.43 9.68 0.55
N TYR A 20 -19.96 9.75 -0.67
CA TYR A 20 -20.51 10.95 -1.26
C TYR A 20 -21.71 10.63 -2.14
N THR A 21 -22.46 11.66 -2.47
CA THR A 21 -23.60 11.60 -3.39
C THR A 21 -23.22 12.34 -4.68
N GLY A 22 -23.75 11.91 -5.82
CA GLY A 22 -23.41 12.50 -7.12
C GLY A 22 -22.23 11.80 -7.80
N GLU A 23 -21.56 12.52 -8.69
CA GLU A 23 -20.54 11.95 -9.59
C GLU A 23 -19.15 11.83 -8.95
N ASN A 24 -18.79 12.76 -8.07
CA ASN A 24 -17.47 12.85 -7.45
C ASN A 24 -17.53 13.38 -6.01
N TRP A 25 -16.35 13.42 -5.36
CA TRP A 25 -16.18 13.96 -4.01
C TRP A 25 -15.23 15.17 -4.01
N GLU A 26 -15.43 16.07 -4.96
CA GLU A 26 -14.64 17.31 -5.05
C GLU A 26 -14.90 18.23 -3.84
N ASP A 27 -13.91 19.08 -3.53
CA ASP A 27 -13.94 20.06 -2.42
C ASP A 27 -14.22 19.50 -1.02
N VAL A 28 -14.14 18.16 -0.83
CA VAL A 28 -14.26 17.53 0.48
C VAL A 28 -13.17 18.01 1.42
N THR A 29 -13.55 18.41 2.63
CA THR A 29 -12.58 18.78 3.66
C THR A 29 -11.87 17.54 4.21
N LEU A 30 -10.67 17.72 4.78
CA LEU A 30 -9.97 16.62 5.45
C LEU A 30 -10.83 15.94 6.53
N GLN A 31 -11.60 16.73 7.30
CA GLN A 31 -12.45 16.17 8.37
C GLN A 31 -13.59 15.31 7.81
N GLU A 32 -14.28 15.76 6.77
CA GLU A 32 -15.32 14.96 6.11
C GLU A 32 -14.74 13.68 5.50
N PHE A 33 -13.55 13.78 4.90
CA PHE A 33 -12.84 12.64 4.34
C PHE A 33 -12.51 11.58 5.40
N LEU A 34 -12.04 12.02 6.57
CA LEU A 34 -11.68 11.15 7.70
C LEU A 34 -12.93 10.54 8.38
N ASN A 35 -14.07 11.23 8.36
CA ASN A 35 -15.30 10.78 9.02
C ASN A 35 -16.11 9.74 8.22
N CYS A 36 -15.79 9.49 6.94
CA CYS A 36 -16.46 8.44 6.18
C CYS A 36 -15.96 7.03 6.57
N SER A 37 -16.79 6.25 7.26
CA SER A 37 -16.43 4.91 7.76
C SER A 37 -16.21 3.83 6.67
N SER A 38 -16.66 4.08 5.45
CA SER A 38 -16.46 3.23 4.26
C SER A 38 -15.36 3.72 3.33
N ASN A 39 -14.62 4.77 3.71
CA ASN A 39 -13.57 5.35 2.87
C ASN A 39 -12.50 4.31 2.51
N LEU A 40 -12.38 4.05 1.21
CA LEU A 40 -11.44 3.08 0.65
C LEU A 40 -9.98 3.57 0.71
N ALA A 41 -9.70 4.81 1.12
CA ALA A 41 -8.34 5.25 1.37
C ALA A 41 -7.73 4.58 2.61
N PHE A 42 -8.55 4.20 3.59
CA PHE A 42 -8.07 3.61 4.84
C PHE A 42 -7.55 2.19 4.63
N ASN A 43 -6.32 1.94 5.10
CA ASN A 43 -5.61 0.68 4.94
C ASN A 43 -5.63 0.16 3.50
N ARG A 44 -5.50 1.09 2.52
CA ARG A 44 -5.66 0.79 1.10
C ARG A 44 -4.62 -0.23 0.63
N GLN A 45 -3.36 -0.06 1.01
CA GLN A 45 -2.28 -0.95 0.55
C GLN A 45 -2.51 -2.37 1.06
N THR A 46 -2.82 -2.51 2.35
CA THR A 46 -3.14 -3.80 2.97
C THR A 46 -4.33 -4.44 2.28
N ARG A 47 -5.44 -3.71 2.09
CA ARG A 47 -6.63 -4.24 1.44
C ARG A 47 -6.39 -4.65 -0.02
N MET A 48 -5.55 -3.92 -0.75
CA MET A 48 -5.27 -4.21 -2.17
C MET A 48 -4.25 -5.32 -2.38
N LEU A 49 -3.41 -5.60 -1.38
CA LEU A 49 -2.41 -6.67 -1.44
C LEU A 49 -2.87 -7.98 -0.80
N ALA A 50 -3.82 -7.92 0.14
CA ALA A 50 -4.38 -9.11 0.77
C ALA A 50 -5.33 -9.88 -0.16
N ASP A 51 -5.46 -11.17 0.12
CA ASP A 51 -6.58 -11.98 -0.33
C ASP A 51 -7.82 -11.68 0.54
N LEU A 52 -8.81 -11.03 -0.07
CA LEU A 52 -10.03 -10.62 0.61
C LEU A 52 -11.01 -11.78 0.85
N GLU A 53 -10.87 -12.91 0.14
CA GLU A 53 -11.77 -14.06 0.31
C GLU A 53 -11.62 -14.68 1.70
N LEU A 54 -10.40 -14.62 2.26
CA LEU A 54 -10.07 -15.07 3.62
C LEU A 54 -10.90 -14.40 4.73
N VAL A 55 -11.50 -13.25 4.44
CA VAL A 55 -12.25 -12.43 5.41
C VAL A 55 -13.70 -12.17 4.99
N GLY A 56 -14.25 -12.99 4.08
CA GLY A 56 -15.60 -12.79 3.57
C GLY A 56 -15.74 -11.56 2.66
N CYS A 57 -14.67 -11.22 1.93
CA CYS A 57 -14.62 -10.08 1.02
C CYS A 57 -14.93 -8.74 1.73
N TYR A 58 -15.94 -8.03 1.23
CA TYR A 58 -16.40 -6.74 1.74
C TYR A 58 -17.49 -6.88 2.82
N ASN A 59 -17.96 -8.09 3.11
CA ASN A 59 -18.93 -8.32 4.19
C ASN A 59 -18.26 -8.18 5.55
N ARG A 60 -18.37 -7.00 6.16
CA ARG A 60 -17.80 -6.70 7.48
C ARG A 60 -18.45 -7.48 8.62
N SER A 61 -19.63 -8.07 8.40
CA SER A 61 -20.34 -8.89 9.40
C SER A 61 -19.93 -10.36 9.37
N ALA A 62 -19.13 -10.79 8.38
CA ALA A 62 -18.67 -12.17 8.27
C ALA A 62 -17.75 -12.60 9.44
N MET A 63 -17.08 -11.65 10.09
CA MET A 63 -16.22 -11.87 11.25
C MET A 63 -15.97 -10.59 12.03
N SER A 64 -15.49 -10.72 13.28
CA SER A 64 -15.17 -9.57 14.12
C SER A 64 -13.94 -8.79 13.60
N ARG A 65 -13.88 -7.50 13.94
CA ARG A 65 -12.89 -6.55 13.41
C ARG A 65 -11.44 -6.98 13.65
N VAL A 66 -11.09 -7.39 14.86
CA VAL A 66 -9.68 -7.65 15.24
C VAL A 66 -9.09 -8.85 14.46
N PRO A 67 -9.71 -10.05 14.47
CA PRO A 67 -9.24 -11.16 13.63
C PRO A 67 -9.20 -10.83 12.15
N ARG A 68 -10.19 -10.06 11.67
CA ARG A 68 -10.24 -9.62 10.28
C ARG A 68 -9.01 -8.78 9.90
N GLU A 69 -8.67 -7.80 10.74
CA GLU A 69 -7.52 -6.92 10.52
C GLU A 69 -6.19 -7.71 10.54
N GLU A 70 -6.05 -8.69 11.43
CA GLU A 70 -4.87 -9.57 11.52
C GLU A 70 -4.72 -10.45 10.27
N ILE A 71 -5.79 -11.12 9.83
CA ILE A 71 -5.78 -11.96 8.63
C ILE A 71 -5.40 -11.15 7.39
N LEU A 72 -5.98 -9.94 7.25
CA LEU A 72 -5.64 -9.06 6.12
C LEU A 72 -4.18 -8.65 6.13
N LEU A 73 -3.63 -8.25 7.29
CA LEU A 73 -2.24 -7.82 7.38
C LEU A 73 -1.29 -8.97 7.02
N GLU A 74 -1.50 -10.16 7.57
CA GLU A 74 -0.64 -11.31 7.31
C GLU A 74 -0.76 -11.81 5.86
N SER A 75 -1.95 -11.79 5.29
CA SER A 75 -2.17 -12.06 3.86
C SER A 75 -1.43 -11.05 2.97
N ALA A 76 -1.55 -9.75 3.26
CA ALA A 76 -0.87 -8.70 2.51
C ALA A 76 0.67 -8.82 2.58
N LYS A 77 1.23 -9.09 3.76
CA LYS A 77 2.67 -9.31 3.93
C LYS A 77 3.15 -10.51 3.12
N ARG A 78 2.45 -11.64 3.21
CA ARG A 78 2.78 -12.86 2.44
C ARG A 78 2.74 -12.59 0.95
N ASN A 79 1.68 -11.97 0.46
CA ASN A 79 1.52 -11.67 -0.96
C ASN A 79 2.62 -10.71 -1.44
N LEU A 80 2.87 -9.61 -0.71
CA LEU A 80 3.95 -8.67 -1.03
C LEU A 80 5.32 -9.36 -1.05
N ALA A 81 5.61 -10.22 -0.07
CA ALA A 81 6.86 -10.97 -0.02
C ALA A 81 7.00 -11.97 -1.17
N SER A 82 5.88 -12.53 -1.65
CA SER A 82 5.89 -13.45 -2.79
C SER A 82 5.99 -12.75 -4.16
N MET A 83 5.76 -11.44 -4.23
CA MET A 83 5.94 -10.70 -5.48
C MET A 83 7.39 -10.73 -5.92
N ALA A 84 7.60 -10.92 -7.22
CA ALA A 84 8.93 -10.89 -7.84
C ALA A 84 9.69 -9.61 -7.45
N TYR A 85 8.99 -8.47 -7.46
CA TYR A 85 9.55 -7.17 -7.13
C TYR A 85 8.47 -6.21 -6.60
N PHE A 86 8.87 -5.29 -5.72
CA PHE A 86 8.10 -4.10 -5.37
C PHE A 86 9.07 -2.93 -5.08
N ALA A 87 8.55 -1.70 -5.17
CA ALA A 87 9.30 -0.46 -5.00
C ALA A 87 8.80 0.33 -3.79
N LEU A 88 9.63 1.22 -3.27
CA LEU A 88 9.26 2.21 -2.27
C LEU A 88 9.47 3.61 -2.84
N VAL A 89 8.46 4.47 -2.72
CA VAL A 89 8.45 5.77 -3.41
C VAL A 89 9.56 6.70 -2.91
N GLU A 90 9.98 6.53 -1.66
CA GLU A 90 11.04 7.28 -1.00
C GLU A 90 12.46 6.82 -1.38
N TYR A 91 12.59 5.74 -2.16
CA TYR A 91 13.86 5.10 -2.51
C TYR A 91 13.90 4.76 -4.01
N GLN A 92 13.73 5.76 -4.88
CA GLN A 92 13.59 5.57 -6.33
C GLN A 92 14.84 4.95 -6.98
N LEU A 93 16.03 5.38 -6.57
CA LEU A 93 17.29 4.87 -7.13
C LEU A 93 17.57 3.43 -6.69
N GLU A 94 17.30 3.11 -5.43
CA GLU A 94 17.40 1.76 -4.90
C GLU A 94 16.35 0.84 -5.53
N SER A 95 15.14 1.36 -5.75
CA SER A 95 14.06 0.66 -6.44
C SER A 95 14.47 0.32 -7.86
N GLN A 96 15.03 1.28 -8.61
CA GLN A 96 15.58 1.03 -9.95
C GLN A 96 16.64 -0.08 -9.91
N TYR A 97 17.64 0.04 -9.03
CA TYR A 97 18.71 -0.95 -8.91
C TYR A 97 18.16 -2.35 -8.59
N LEU A 98 17.23 -2.45 -7.63
CA LEU A 98 16.66 -3.72 -7.22
C LEU A 98 15.84 -4.36 -8.34
N PHE A 99 15.08 -3.55 -9.11
CA PHE A 99 14.37 -4.03 -10.30
C PHE A 99 15.32 -4.59 -11.35
N GLU A 100 16.36 -3.82 -11.71
CA GLU A 100 17.36 -4.20 -12.70
C GLU A 100 18.05 -5.52 -12.33
N ARG A 101 18.36 -5.70 -11.04
CA ARG A 101 18.94 -6.95 -10.52
C ARG A 101 17.97 -8.11 -10.48
N THR A 102 16.71 -7.85 -10.14
CA THR A 102 15.67 -8.89 -10.08
C THR A 102 15.38 -9.49 -11.46
N PHE A 103 15.40 -8.66 -12.51
CA PHE A 103 15.01 -9.07 -13.87
C PHE A 103 16.16 -9.14 -14.88
N GLY A 104 17.40 -8.87 -14.47
CA GLY A 104 18.56 -8.92 -15.36
C GLY A 104 18.51 -7.88 -16.49
N MET A 105 17.91 -6.71 -16.25
CA MET A 105 17.71 -5.67 -17.25
C MET A 105 18.20 -4.30 -16.78
N LYS A 106 18.21 -3.31 -17.68
CA LYS A 106 18.66 -1.94 -17.42
C LYS A 106 17.63 -0.93 -17.93
N PHE A 107 17.33 0.08 -17.13
CA PHE A 107 16.57 1.22 -17.64
C PHE A 107 17.46 2.11 -18.51
N ARG A 108 16.87 2.74 -19.53
CA ARG A 108 17.58 3.69 -20.40
C ARG A 108 17.85 5.02 -19.71
N GLN A 109 16.95 5.42 -18.82
CA GLN A 109 17.04 6.64 -18.04
C GLN A 109 16.98 6.26 -16.56
N GLN A 110 17.78 6.95 -15.76
CA GLN A 110 17.78 6.78 -14.32
C GLN A 110 16.48 7.33 -13.72
N PHE A 111 15.99 6.68 -12.67
CA PHE A 111 14.86 7.20 -11.90
C PHE A 111 15.28 8.50 -11.18
N VAL A 112 14.31 9.36 -10.91
CA VAL A 112 14.53 10.64 -10.22
C VAL A 112 13.88 10.56 -8.84
N GLN A 113 14.65 10.85 -7.80
CA GLN A 113 14.11 11.00 -6.46
C GLN A 113 13.62 12.43 -6.29
N MET A 114 12.30 12.60 -6.18
CA MET A 114 11.70 13.88 -5.79
C MET A 114 11.91 14.09 -4.28
N SER A 115 12.22 15.33 -3.91
CA SER A 115 12.22 15.78 -2.52
C SER A 115 10.78 15.81 -1.98
N LYS A 116 10.63 15.84 -0.65
CA LYS A 116 9.29 15.85 -0.03
C LYS A 116 8.50 17.08 -0.48
N GLU A 117 9.19 18.22 -0.57
CA GLU A 117 8.66 19.53 -0.94
C GLU A 117 8.13 19.57 -2.38
N GLU A 118 8.64 18.69 -3.25
CA GLU A 118 8.18 18.56 -4.64
C GLU A 118 6.93 17.67 -4.78
N THR A 119 6.53 16.97 -3.71
CA THR A 119 5.34 16.11 -3.73
C THR A 119 4.08 16.86 -3.33
N ARG A 120 2.92 16.43 -3.83
CA ARG A 120 1.60 16.92 -3.39
C ARG A 120 1.39 16.82 -1.87
N ALA A 121 2.08 15.89 -1.21
CA ALA A 121 2.00 15.75 0.24
C ALA A 121 2.54 16.98 0.99
N ALA A 122 3.42 17.78 0.38
CA ALA A 122 3.94 19.01 0.98
C ALA A 122 2.93 20.17 0.98
N GLU A 123 1.89 20.11 0.15
CA GLU A 123 0.85 21.15 0.08
C GLU A 123 -0.06 21.14 1.31
N VAL A 124 -0.04 20.06 2.10
CA VAL A 124 -0.90 19.88 3.27
C VAL A 124 -0.03 19.57 4.49
N VAL A 125 -0.18 20.38 5.53
CA VAL A 125 0.40 20.11 6.86
C VAL A 125 -0.75 19.82 7.81
N PRO A 126 -1.10 18.54 8.07
CA PRO A 126 -2.19 18.21 8.96
C PRO A 126 -1.83 18.58 10.41
N SER A 127 -2.84 18.89 11.21
CA SER A 127 -2.64 19.11 12.64
C SER A 127 -2.11 17.84 13.32
N SER A 128 -1.45 17.94 14.47
CA SER A 128 -0.99 16.77 15.22
C SER A 128 -2.12 15.79 15.56
N LYS A 129 -3.32 16.33 15.85
CA LYS A 129 -4.54 15.54 16.08
C LYS A 129 -4.96 14.77 14.83
N ASP A 130 -4.97 15.43 13.66
CA ASP A 130 -5.34 14.80 12.40
C ASP A 130 -4.31 13.76 11.97
N LEU A 131 -3.02 14.03 12.17
CA LEU A 131 -1.95 13.06 11.93
C LEU A 131 -2.14 11.79 12.76
N ALA A 132 -2.42 11.93 14.06
CA ALA A 132 -2.69 10.78 14.93
C ALA A 132 -3.94 10.01 14.45
N HIS A 133 -4.99 10.72 14.01
CA HIS A 133 -6.19 10.08 13.50
C HIS A 133 -5.95 9.33 12.17
N ILE A 134 -5.20 9.94 11.24
CA ILE A 134 -4.77 9.32 9.97
C ILE A 134 -3.94 8.06 10.24
N GLN A 135 -3.03 8.11 11.22
CA GLN A 135 -2.23 6.96 11.62
C GLN A 135 -3.09 5.81 12.16
N GLU A 136 -4.08 6.11 13.01
CA GLU A 136 -4.99 5.08 13.52
C GLU A 136 -5.86 4.47 12.41
N LEU A 137 -6.41 5.31 11.52
CA LEU A 137 -7.21 4.84 10.38
C LEU A 137 -6.38 3.99 9.41
N ASN A 138 -5.06 4.19 9.34
CA ASN A 138 -4.14 3.48 8.46
C ASN A 138 -3.16 2.57 9.21
N LYS A 139 -3.51 2.12 10.42
CA LYS A 139 -2.62 1.33 11.27
C LYS A 139 -2.11 0.03 10.62
N LEU A 140 -2.89 -0.61 9.75
CA LEU A 140 -2.44 -1.81 9.04
C LEU A 140 -1.45 -1.45 7.94
N ASP A 141 -1.72 -0.38 7.20
CA ASP A 141 -0.77 0.12 6.19
C ASP A 141 0.54 0.57 6.83
N SER A 142 0.52 1.19 8.01
CA SER A 142 1.75 1.50 8.75
C SER A 142 2.54 0.23 9.10
N LYS A 143 1.87 -0.82 9.59
CA LYS A 143 2.53 -2.11 9.89
C LYS A 143 3.05 -2.81 8.64
N LEU A 144 2.27 -2.79 7.56
CA LEU A 144 2.65 -3.37 6.27
C LEU A 144 3.84 -2.62 5.67
N TYR A 145 3.85 -1.30 5.73
CA TYR A 145 4.93 -0.47 5.22
C TYR A 145 6.23 -0.71 6.01
N SER A 146 6.18 -0.83 7.35
CA SER A 146 7.36 -1.20 8.13
C SER A 146 7.94 -2.54 7.69
N PHE A 147 7.10 -3.55 7.52
CA PHE A 147 7.52 -4.85 6.98
C PHE A 147 8.09 -4.75 5.55
N ALA A 148 7.41 -4.02 4.67
CA ALA A 148 7.85 -3.80 3.29
C ALA A 148 9.23 -3.14 3.24
N LYS A 149 9.47 -2.17 4.11
CA LYS A 149 10.73 -1.44 4.22
C LYS A 149 11.87 -2.34 4.67
N GLU A 150 11.65 -3.14 5.72
CA GLU A 150 12.63 -4.13 6.17
C GLU A 150 12.99 -5.11 5.05
N LEU A 151 11.99 -5.75 4.45
CA LEU A 151 12.18 -6.72 3.36
C LEU A 151 12.87 -6.08 2.13
N PHE A 152 12.53 -4.84 1.79
CA PHE A 152 13.15 -4.11 0.70
C PHE A 152 14.65 -3.92 0.92
N PHE A 153 15.05 -3.47 2.12
CA PHE A 153 16.46 -3.24 2.44
C PHE A 153 17.25 -4.54 2.62
N GLU A 154 16.62 -5.62 3.08
CA GLU A 154 17.23 -6.96 3.06
C GLU A 154 17.53 -7.42 1.63
N ARG A 155 16.56 -7.31 0.71
CA ARG A 155 16.76 -7.66 -0.72
C ARG A 155 17.83 -6.79 -1.36
N LEU A 156 17.83 -5.48 -1.07
CA LEU A 156 18.83 -4.55 -1.59
C LEU A 156 20.25 -4.92 -1.10
N LYS A 157 20.39 -5.25 0.18
CA LYS A 157 21.66 -5.69 0.77
C LYS A 157 22.17 -6.96 0.10
N TYR A 158 21.30 -7.96 -0.06
CA TYR A 158 21.65 -9.23 -0.71
C TYR A 158 22.27 -9.03 -2.11
N PHE A 159 21.63 -8.23 -2.98
CA PHE A 159 22.17 -7.99 -4.31
C PHE A 159 23.47 -7.15 -4.28
N LYS A 160 23.57 -6.17 -3.39
CA LYS A 160 24.79 -5.37 -3.21
C LYS A 160 25.98 -6.21 -2.74
N GLU A 161 25.76 -7.21 -1.90
CA GLU A 161 26.81 -8.13 -1.43
C GLU A 161 27.30 -9.03 -2.57
N ARG A 162 26.37 -9.61 -3.35
CA ARG A 162 26.71 -10.43 -4.52
C ARG A 162 27.49 -9.68 -5.59
N ASP A 163 27.12 -8.42 -5.84
CA ASP A 163 27.83 -7.56 -6.80
C ASP A 163 29.27 -7.28 -6.34
N LYS A 164 29.52 -7.12 -5.03
CA LYS A 164 30.86 -6.92 -4.47
C LYS A 164 31.73 -8.17 -4.59
N GLU A 165 31.13 -9.34 -4.48
CA GLU A 165 31.81 -10.64 -4.63
C GLU A 165 32.13 -10.99 -6.09
N GLY A 166 31.76 -10.12 -7.06
CA GLY A 166 32.00 -10.36 -8.48
C GLY A 166 31.10 -11.44 -9.09
N ILE A 167 30.08 -11.89 -8.36
CA ILE A 167 29.12 -12.89 -8.83
C ILE A 167 28.05 -12.17 -9.67
N SER A 168 28.41 -11.79 -10.89
CA SER A 168 27.40 -11.39 -11.89
C SER A 168 26.50 -12.60 -12.19
N GLN A 169 25.20 -12.45 -11.94
CA GLN A 169 24.23 -13.39 -12.48
C GLN A 169 24.24 -13.22 -14.01
N VAL A 170 24.69 -14.27 -14.69
CA VAL A 170 24.59 -14.49 -16.13
C VAL A 170 23.12 -14.53 -16.53
#